data_AF-A0A1C1ZNG9-F1
#
_entry.id   AF-A0A1C1ZNG9-F1
#
_cell.length_a   1.000
_cell.length_b   1.000
_cell.length_c   1.000
_cell.angle_alpha   90.00
_cell.angle_beta   90.00
_cell.angle_gamma   90.00
#
_symmetry.space_group_name_H-M   'P 1'
#
loop_
_entity.id
_entity.type
_entity.pdbx_description
1 polymer ?
#
loop_
_entity_poly.entity_id
_entity_poly.type
_entity_poly.pdbx_seq_one_letter_code
_entity_poly.pdbx_strand_id
1 'polypeptide(L)'
;MNSKIISKDVALKMAKNYELPQKLLNNINDKIIRSYAHGKCDFSIQYADGLTQENYLSVSTQLQEAGYNVQMVYANGKIFELYAE
;
A
#
# COMPACT_ATOMS: atom_id res chain seq x y z
N MET A 1 0.84 -0.79 -26.58
CA MET A 1 0.66 -0.48 -25.15
C MET A 1 1.38 -1.57 -24.36
N ASN A 2 2.57 -1.27 -23.83
CA ASN A 2 3.34 -2.22 -23.04
C ASN A 2 2.72 -2.32 -21.65
N SER A 3 2.12 -3.46 -21.36
CA SER A 3 1.66 -3.84 -20.03
C SER A 3 2.87 -3.82 -19.10
N LYS A 4 3.00 -2.76 -18.29
CA LYS A 4 3.98 -2.70 -17.21
C LYS A 4 3.64 -3.81 -16.23
N ILE A 5 4.39 -4.90 -16.31
CA ILE A 5 4.40 -5.95 -15.29
C ILE A 5 5.01 -5.31 -14.05
N ILE A 6 4.17 -4.85 -13.13
CA ILE A 6 4.56 -4.47 -11.78
C ILE A 6 3.85 -5.48 -10.86
N SER A 7 4.46 -6.64 -10.59
CA SER A 7 3.83 -7.62 -9.70
C SER A 7 4.75 -8.29 -8.67
N LYS A 8 6.02 -7.89 -8.56
CA LYS A 8 6.92 -8.40 -7.51
C LYS A 8 7.94 -7.39 -7.00
N ASP A 9 8.42 -6.49 -7.86
CA ASP A 9 9.45 -5.50 -7.48
C ASP A 9 8.97 -4.45 -6.48
N VAL A 10 7.68 -4.12 -6.47
CA VAL A 10 7.12 -3.11 -5.55
C VAL A 10 7.04 -3.63 -4.12
N ALA A 11 6.51 -4.83 -3.93
CA ALA A 11 6.48 -5.54 -2.65
C ALA A 11 7.91 -5.71 -2.06
N LEU A 12 8.87 -6.02 -2.92
CA LEU A 12 10.29 -6.18 -2.55
C LEU A 12 11.00 -4.85 -2.28
N LYS A 13 10.60 -3.75 -2.92
CA LYS A 13 11.13 -2.40 -2.65
C LYS A 13 10.62 -1.83 -1.33
N MET A 14 9.34 -2.00 -1.02
CA MET A 14 8.75 -1.58 0.27
C MET A 14 9.43 -2.28 1.46
N ALA A 15 9.74 -3.58 1.33
CA ALA A 15 10.37 -4.36 2.38
C ALA A 15 11.84 -4.00 2.67
N LYS A 16 12.55 -3.32 1.74
CA LYS A 16 14.00 -3.11 1.84
C LYS A 16 14.42 -1.86 2.62
N ASN A 17 13.52 -0.89 2.83
CA ASN A 17 13.94 0.44 3.29
C ASN A 17 13.44 0.85 4.68
N TYR A 18 12.39 0.23 5.26
CA TYR A 18 11.81 0.71 6.52
C TYR A 18 11.23 -0.40 7.41
N GLU A 19 11.38 -0.23 8.72
CA GLU A 19 10.90 -1.11 9.81
C GLU A 19 9.35 -1.15 9.92
N LEU A 20 8.64 -1.38 8.81
CA LEU A 20 7.20 -1.63 8.89
C LEU A 20 6.95 -2.99 9.55
N PRO A 21 5.91 -3.11 10.41
CA PRO A 21 5.54 -4.40 10.97
C PRO A 21 5.31 -5.44 9.88
N GLN A 22 5.93 -6.62 10.00
CA GLN A 22 5.84 -7.69 9.00
C GLN A 22 4.39 -8.04 8.62
N LYS A 23 3.47 -8.00 9.60
CA LYS A 23 2.03 -8.25 9.38
C LYS A 23 1.43 -7.23 8.41
N LEU A 24 1.75 -5.95 8.56
CA LEU A 24 1.27 -4.88 7.68
C LEU A 24 1.82 -5.05 6.26
N LEU A 25 3.11 -5.34 6.13
CA LEU A 25 3.74 -5.62 4.83
C LEU A 25 3.05 -6.80 4.12
N ASN A 26 2.79 -7.89 4.83
CA ASN A 26 2.11 -9.06 4.27
C ASN A 26 0.69 -8.70 3.79
N ASN A 27 -0.08 -7.95 4.58
CA ASN A 27 -1.42 -7.51 4.20
C ASN A 27 -1.42 -6.61 2.95
N ILE A 28 -0.47 -5.68 2.86
CA ILE A 28 -0.30 -4.80 1.69
C ILE A 28 -0.01 -5.64 0.44
N ASN A 29 0.94 -6.58 0.54
CA ASN A 29 1.32 -7.44 -0.56
C ASN A 29 0.16 -8.32 -1.04
N ASP A 30 -0.60 -8.91 -0.12
CA ASP A 30 -1.77 -9.71 -0.45
C ASP A 30 -2.83 -8.90 -1.20
N LYS A 31 -3.04 -7.64 -0.80
CA LYS A 31 -3.98 -6.73 -1.46
C LYS A 31 -3.53 -6.35 -2.86
N ILE A 32 -2.24 -6.06 -3.06
CA ILE A 32 -1.65 -5.81 -4.38
C ILE A 32 -1.87 -7.02 -5.30
N ILE A 33 -1.50 -8.22 -4.84
CA ILE A 33 -1.61 -9.46 -5.62
C ILE A 33 -3.07 -9.72 -6.02
N ARG A 34 -4.01 -9.56 -5.08
CA ARG A 34 -5.44 -9.75 -5.36
C ARG A 34 -5.98 -8.71 -6.33
N SER A 35 -5.65 -7.43 -6.17
CA SER A 35 -6.12 -6.37 -7.07
C SER A 35 -5.77 -6.69 -8.52
N TYR A 36 -4.50 -7.03 -8.78
CA TYR A 36 -4.05 -7.45 -10.11
C TYR A 36 -4.74 -8.72 -10.63
N ALA A 37 -4.95 -9.73 -9.78
CA ALA A 37 -5.65 -10.95 -10.17
C ALA A 37 -7.11 -10.69 -10.62
N HIS A 38 -7.71 -9.60 -10.13
CA HIS A 38 -9.05 -9.18 -10.50
C HIS A 38 -9.08 -8.10 -11.59
N GLY A 39 -7.93 -7.79 -12.23
CA GLY A 39 -7.82 -6.78 -13.28
C GLY A 39 -7.99 -5.34 -12.77
N LYS A 40 -7.94 -5.13 -11.45
CA LYS A 40 -7.89 -3.81 -10.83
C LYS A 40 -6.44 -3.42 -10.61
N CYS A 41 -6.18 -2.11 -10.58
CA CYS A 41 -4.89 -1.56 -10.16
C CYS A 41 -4.98 -0.87 -8.81
N ASP A 42 -6.17 -0.85 -8.20
CA ASP A 42 -6.45 -0.14 -6.95
C ASP A 42 -6.55 -1.06 -5.73
N PHE A 43 -6.16 -0.56 -4.58
CA PHE A 43 -6.40 -1.22 -3.29
C PHE A 43 -6.34 -0.20 -2.17
N SER A 44 -6.87 -0.57 -1.01
CA SER A 44 -6.83 0.29 0.18
C SER A 44 -6.22 -0.41 1.38
N ILE A 45 -5.63 0.37 2.28
CA ILE A 45 -5.00 -0.09 3.52
C ILE A 45 -5.72 0.63 4.67
N GLN A 46 -6.21 -0.13 5.64
CA GLN A 46 -7.02 0.35 6.75
C GLN A 46 -6.44 -0.11 8.09
N TYR A 47 -7.04 0.32 9.21
CA TYR A 47 -6.64 -0.10 10.55
C TYR A 47 -6.57 -1.62 10.71
N ALA A 48 -7.51 -2.36 10.12
CA ALA A 48 -7.54 -3.83 10.15
C ALA A 48 -6.30 -4.47 9.51
N ASP A 49 -5.65 -3.77 8.58
CA ASP A 49 -4.41 -4.22 7.94
C ASP A 49 -3.17 -3.89 8.77
N GLY A 50 -3.31 -3.09 9.84
CA GLY A 50 -2.21 -2.60 10.68
C GLY A 50 -1.81 -1.15 10.39
N LEU A 51 -2.60 -0.38 9.63
CA LEU A 51 -2.39 1.05 9.45
C LEU A 51 -2.64 1.80 10.78
N THR A 52 -1.73 2.69 11.14
CA THR A 52 -1.82 3.51 12.35
C THR A 52 -1.45 4.97 12.05
N GLN A 53 -1.73 5.87 12.99
CA GLN A 53 -1.28 7.27 12.90
C GLN A 53 0.25 7.40 12.86
N GLU A 54 0.98 6.40 13.35
CA GLU A 54 2.44 6.43 13.44
C GLU A 54 3.10 5.95 12.14
N ASN A 55 2.44 5.04 11.40
CA ASN A 55 3.05 4.42 10.22
C ASN A 55 2.47 4.89 8.87
N TYR A 56 1.34 5.61 8.85
CA TYR A 56 0.67 5.94 7.58
C TYR A 56 1.52 6.76 6.61
N LEU A 57 2.33 7.71 7.12
CA LEU A 57 3.22 8.50 6.27
C LEU A 57 4.26 7.60 5.61
N SER A 58 4.87 6.69 6.37
CA SER A 58 5.86 5.75 5.82
C SER A 58 5.24 4.84 4.76
N VAL A 59 4.04 4.30 5.03
CA VAL A 59 3.31 3.46 4.08
C VAL A 59 2.96 4.25 2.82
N SER A 60 2.44 5.48 2.97
CA SER A 60 2.09 6.36 1.85
C SER A 60 3.30 6.68 0.98
N THR A 61 4.41 7.10 1.58
CA THR A 61 5.65 7.41 0.85
C THR A 61 6.15 6.20 0.06
N GLN A 62 6.14 5.02 0.67
CA GLN A 62 6.61 3.80 0.01
C GLN A 62 5.72 3.39 -1.16
N LEU A 63 4.41 3.54 -1.03
CA LEU A 63 3.47 3.32 -2.14
C LEU A 63 3.69 4.33 -3.28
N GLN A 64 3.96 5.60 -2.95
CA GLN A 64 4.30 6.62 -3.95
C GLN A 64 5.63 6.33 -4.66
N GLU A 65 6.67 5.90 -3.93
CA GLU A 65 7.95 5.46 -4.50
C GLU A 65 7.81 4.22 -5.39
N ALA A 66 6.85 3.36 -5.07
CA ALA A 66 6.46 2.22 -5.89
C ALA A 66 5.69 2.62 -7.16
N GLY A 67 5.26 3.88 -7.27
CA GLY A 67 4.59 4.45 -8.44
C GLY A 67 3.07 4.48 -8.34
N TYR A 68 2.49 4.23 -7.16
CA TYR A 68 1.06 4.41 -6.94
C TYR A 68 0.72 5.88 -6.67
N ASN A 69 -0.45 6.32 -7.13
CA ASN A 69 -1.05 7.53 -6.60
C ASN A 69 -1.76 7.19 -5.28
N VAL A 70 -1.43 7.91 -4.20
CA VAL A 70 -1.93 7.59 -2.85
C VAL A 70 -2.81 8.72 -2.34
N GLN A 71 -4.04 8.38 -1.97
CA GLN A 71 -5.01 9.27 -1.35
C GLN A 71 -5.19 8.90 0.12
N MET A 72 -5.12 9.92 0.98
CA MET A 72 -5.31 9.77 2.43
C MET A 72 -6.75 10.12 2.81
N VAL A 73 -7.45 9.18 3.46
CA VAL A 73 -8.81 9.37 3.93
C VAL A 73 -8.81 9.51 5.45
N TYR A 74 -9.42 10.60 5.93
CA TYR A 74 -9.47 10.94 7.35
C TYR A 74 -10.87 10.76 7.92
N ALA A 75 -10.96 10.25 9.15
CA ALA A 75 -12.19 10.20 9.93
C ALA A 75 -11.90 10.81 11.32
N ASN A 76 -12.72 11.78 11.74
CA ASN A 76 -12.55 12.49 13.02
C ASN A 76 -11.12 13.04 13.25
N GLY A 77 -10.50 13.58 12.19
CA GLY A 77 -9.15 14.14 12.24
C GLY A 77 -8.00 13.12 12.31
N LYS A 78 -8.29 11.83 12.18
CA LYS A 78 -7.31 10.74 12.19
C LYS A 78 -7.28 10.04 10.84
N ILE A 79 -6.10 9.57 10.41
CA ILE A 79 -6.03 8.72 9.20
C ILE A 79 -6.86 7.46 9.44
N PHE A 80 -7.76 7.15 8.50
CA PHE A 80 -8.63 5.98 8.53
C PHE A 80 -8.22 4.97 7.46
N GLU A 81 -7.84 5.46 6.28
CA GLU A 81 -7.55 4.63 5.12
C GLU A 81 -6.53 5.31 4.19
N LEU A 82 -5.67 4.51 3.57
CA LEU A 82 -4.86 4.89 2.42
C LEU A 82 -5.40 4.17 1.19
N TYR A 83 -5.78 4.91 0.15
CA TYR A 83 -6.18 4.35 -1.14
C TYR A 83 -5.05 4.52 -2.14
N ALA A 84 -4.64 3.44 -2.82
CA ALA A 84 -3.57 3.41 -3.80
C ALA A 84 -4.11 2.97 -5.16
N GLU A 85 -3.76 3.70 -6.23
CA GLU A 85 -4.14 3.43 -7.63
C GLU A 85 -2.96 3.51 -8.62
#